data_AF-A0A973M621-F1
#
_entry.id   AF-A0A973M621-F1
#
_cell.length_a   1.000
_cell.length_b   1.000
_cell.length_c   1.000
_cell.angle_alpha   90.00
_cell.angle_beta   90.00
_cell.angle_gamma   90.00
#
_symmetry.space_group_name_H-M   'P 1'
#
loop_
_entity.id
_entity.type
_entity.pdbx_description
1 polymer ?
#
loop_
_entity_poly.entity_id
_entity_poly.type
_entity_poly.pdbx_seq_one_letter_code
_entity_poly.pdbx_strand_id
1 'polypeptide(L)'
;AAMLGLETFRETAAQLYLHETASSWRPATGSRLNHGAALTSAVVDGRDYLRARVESGRRASMPEGTPILFAGGRLSFASAEDAKTVANNVWETLDKVREHVADMVLVHGGDTKGLDRLAATWAERRKVPQVAFGLDRRLGARAGFRRNEQMLSLSPRCLVAFAGNGVLERLVIAAKEQGVHVVDRRGPLGSNPKFSARAAAPA
;
A
#
# COMPACT_ATOMS: atom_id res chain seq x y z
N ALA A 1 3.83 -11.33 34.65
CA ALA A 1 4.19 -11.16 36.07
C ALA A 1 5.68 -11.42 36.33
N ALA A 2 6.22 -12.59 36.00
CA ALA A 2 7.64 -12.92 36.27
C ALA A 2 8.66 -11.96 35.62
N MET A 3 8.46 -11.59 34.35
CA MET A 3 9.34 -10.66 33.62
C MET A 3 9.42 -9.28 34.31
N LEU A 4 8.28 -8.72 34.72
CA LEU A 4 8.22 -7.44 35.44
C LEU A 4 8.94 -7.50 36.80
N GLY A 5 8.81 -8.60 37.54
CA GLY A 5 9.50 -8.77 38.83
C GLY A 5 11.03 -8.83 38.68
N LEU A 6 11.53 -9.55 37.67
CA LEU A 6 12.95 -9.61 37.37
C LEU A 6 13.51 -8.28 36.88
N GLU A 7 12.73 -7.52 36.11
CA GLU A 7 13.12 -6.17 35.68
C GLU A 7 13.19 -5.21 36.86
N THR A 8 12.21 -5.21 37.77
CA THR A 8 12.25 -4.40 39.00
C THR A 8 13.49 -4.72 39.82
N PHE A 9 13.79 -6.01 40.03
CA PHE A 9 15.00 -6.43 40.75
C PHE A 9 16.28 -5.93 40.05
N ARG A 10 16.38 -6.07 38.73
CA ARG A 10 17.50 -5.56 37.93
C ARG A 10 17.66 -4.04 38.07
N GLU A 11 16.56 -3.29 38.01
CA GLU A 11 16.60 -1.83 38.14
C GLU A 11 17.03 -1.39 39.55
N THR A 12 16.52 -2.05 40.60
CA THR A 12 16.97 -1.80 41.98
C THR A 12 18.47 -2.10 42.13
N ALA A 13 18.95 -3.23 41.61
CA ALA A 13 20.38 -3.57 41.65
C ALA A 13 21.23 -2.55 40.89
N ALA A 14 20.78 -2.08 39.72
CA ALA A 14 21.47 -1.06 38.94
C ALA A 14 21.51 0.30 39.65
N GLN A 15 20.46 0.68 40.39
CA GLN A 15 20.44 1.89 41.20
C GLN A 15 21.42 1.81 42.36
N LEU A 16 21.46 0.68 43.08
CA LEU A 16 22.42 0.46 44.16
C LEU A 16 23.86 0.51 43.64
N TYR A 17 24.13 -0.11 42.48
CA TYR A 17 25.43 -0.04 41.82
C TYR A 17 25.84 1.41 41.49
N LEU A 18 24.91 2.21 40.95
CA LEU A 18 25.17 3.62 40.64
C LEU A 18 25.47 4.42 41.91
N HIS A 19 24.72 4.20 42.99
CA HIS A 19 24.93 4.88 44.26
C HIS A 19 26.30 4.56 44.85
N GLU A 20 26.70 3.29 44.81
CA GLU A 20 27.95 2.83 45.42
C GLU A 20 29.19 3.17 44.58
N THR A 21 29.10 3.08 43.25
CA THR A 21 30.27 3.18 42.35
C THR A 21 30.33 4.50 41.57
N ALA A 22 29.31 5.35 41.71
CA ALA A 22 29.06 6.53 40.87
C ALA A 22 29.03 6.24 39.35
N SER A 23 28.94 4.96 38.96
CA SER A 23 28.99 4.50 37.57
C SER A 23 27.68 3.85 37.15
N SER A 24 27.26 4.07 35.91
CA SER A 24 26.04 3.44 35.39
C SER A 24 26.28 1.96 35.08
N TRP A 25 25.51 1.06 35.71
CA TRP A 25 25.55 -0.36 35.37
C TRP A 25 25.00 -0.62 33.96
N ARG A 26 25.76 -1.36 33.14
CA ARG A 26 25.40 -1.74 31.78
C ARG A 26 25.62 -3.24 31.57
N PRO A 27 24.76 -3.94 30.81
CA PRO A 27 25.00 -5.33 30.46
C PRO A 27 26.26 -5.47 29.59
N ALA A 28 26.97 -6.59 29.72
CA ALA A 28 28.16 -6.87 28.92
C ALA A 28 27.83 -7.02 27.41
N THR A 29 26.59 -7.40 27.08
CA THR A 29 26.10 -7.56 25.71
C THR A 29 24.63 -7.16 25.60
N GLY A 30 24.28 -6.46 24.52
CA GLY A 30 22.90 -6.13 24.16
C GLY A 30 22.29 -4.99 24.96
N SER A 31 21.02 -4.70 24.67
CA SER A 31 20.28 -3.61 25.31
C SER A 31 19.65 -4.00 26.66
N ARG A 32 19.69 -3.09 27.63
CA ARG A 32 18.86 -3.08 28.83
C ARG A 32 17.55 -2.35 28.53
N LEU A 33 16.60 -3.04 27.92
CA LEU A 33 15.26 -2.50 27.65
C LEU A 33 14.36 -2.64 28.87
N ASN A 34 13.40 -1.72 29.02
CA ASN A 34 12.35 -1.77 30.04
C ASN A 34 11.02 -2.04 29.34
N HIS A 35 10.24 -3.00 29.86
CA HIS A 35 8.92 -3.32 29.28
C HIS A 35 7.77 -2.66 30.07
N GLY A 36 8.01 -2.25 31.32
CA GLY A 36 7.03 -1.57 32.17
C GLY A 36 7.21 -0.05 32.22
N ALA A 37 6.11 0.70 32.22
CA ALA A 37 6.10 2.16 32.33
C ALA A 37 6.70 2.70 33.65
N ALA A 38 6.74 1.88 34.71
CA ALA A 38 7.28 2.24 36.02
C ALA A 38 8.83 2.18 36.10
N LEU A 39 9.50 1.67 35.07
CA LEU A 39 10.96 1.52 35.05
C LEU A 39 11.57 2.51 34.05
N THR A 40 12.30 3.51 34.54
CA THR A 40 12.72 4.68 33.75
C THR A 40 14.14 4.60 33.19
N SER A 41 14.99 3.70 33.70
CA SER A 41 16.39 3.59 33.27
C SER A 41 16.59 2.47 32.26
N ALA A 42 16.55 2.80 30.97
CA ALA A 42 16.93 1.88 29.89
C ALA A 42 18.31 2.27 29.33
N VAL A 43 19.10 1.27 28.91
CA VAL A 43 20.35 1.47 28.17
C VAL A 43 20.25 0.69 26.87
N VAL A 44 20.13 1.40 25.75
CA VAL A 44 20.00 0.75 24.43
C VAL A 44 21.38 0.65 23.78
N ASP A 45 21.76 -0.54 23.34
CA ASP A 45 22.96 -0.74 22.53
C ASP A 45 22.82 -0.01 21.19
N GLY A 46 23.90 0.63 20.73
CA GLY A 46 23.86 1.43 19.49
C GLY A 46 23.46 0.61 18.26
N ARG A 47 23.82 -0.68 18.19
CA ARG A 47 23.45 -1.56 17.06
C ARG A 47 21.97 -1.89 17.09
N ASP A 48 21.41 -2.14 18.27
CA ASP A 48 19.99 -2.40 18.45
C ASP A 48 19.17 -1.16 18.11
N TYR A 49 19.61 0.03 18.54
CA TYR A 49 18.98 1.30 18.17
C TYR A 49 18.95 1.52 16.65
N LEU A 50 20.09 1.34 15.97
CA LEU A 50 20.16 1.52 14.52
C LEU A 50 19.31 0.50 13.76
N ARG A 51 19.27 -0.75 14.23
CA ARG A 51 18.40 -1.79 13.67
C ARG A 51 16.92 -1.41 13.81
N ALA A 52 16.51 -1.03 15.03
CA ALA A 52 15.13 -0.59 15.31
C ALA A 52 14.74 0.65 14.49
N ARG A 53 15.67 1.59 14.28
CA ARG A 53 15.46 2.77 13.43
C ARG A 53 15.22 2.39 11.97
N VAL A 54 16.05 1.50 11.41
CA VAL A 54 15.88 1.00 10.02
C VAL A 54 14.57 0.25 9.88
N GLU A 55 14.23 -0.59 10.86
CA GLU A 55 12.97 -1.34 10.87
C GLU A 55 11.75 -0.42 10.96
N SER A 56 11.78 0.57 11.83
CA SER A 56 10.72 1.59 11.96
C SER A 56 10.50 2.34 10.64
N GLY A 57 11.59 2.76 9.98
CA GLY A 57 11.51 3.38 8.65
C GLY A 57 10.91 2.46 7.58
N ARG A 58 11.24 1.16 7.61
CA ARG A 58 10.64 0.15 6.72
C ARG A 58 9.15 -0.02 6.97
N ARG A 59 8.73 -0.15 8.24
CA ARG A 59 7.31 -0.27 8.62
C ARG A 59 6.51 0.94 8.17
N ALA A 60 7.05 2.15 8.38
CA ALA A 60 6.40 3.37 7.91
C ALA A 60 6.26 3.45 6.37
N SER A 61 7.12 2.75 5.63
CA SER A 61 7.11 2.70 4.17
C SER A 61 6.29 1.55 3.59
N MET A 62 5.78 0.65 4.45
CA MET A 62 5.00 -0.52 4.06
C MET A 62 3.60 -0.40 4.64
N PRO A 63 2.65 0.21 3.92
CA PRO A 63 1.27 0.24 4.39
C PRO A 63 0.75 -1.19 4.56
N GLU A 64 0.23 -1.48 5.75
CA GLU A 64 -0.39 -2.77 6.05
C GLU A 64 -1.77 -2.84 5.39
N GLY A 65 -2.11 -3.99 4.83
CA GLY A 65 -3.43 -4.25 4.24
C GLY A 65 -3.39 -5.05 2.95
N THR A 66 -4.58 -5.33 2.43
CA THR A 66 -4.76 -6.16 1.24
C THR A 66 -4.54 -5.35 -0.05
N PRO A 67 -3.57 -5.69 -0.91
CA PRO A 67 -3.31 -4.94 -2.13
C PRO A 67 -4.46 -5.07 -3.14
N ILE A 68 -4.96 -3.93 -3.61
CA ILE A 68 -5.95 -3.81 -4.67
C ILE A 68 -5.34 -2.99 -5.80
N LEU A 69 -5.22 -3.60 -6.97
CA LEU A 69 -4.60 -2.95 -8.13
C LEU A 69 -5.64 -2.11 -8.87
N PHE A 70 -5.29 -0.88 -9.21
CA PHE A 70 -6.05 -0.02 -10.10
C PHE A 70 -5.21 0.30 -11.34
N ALA A 71 -5.85 0.20 -12.51
CA ALA A 71 -5.24 0.61 -13.77
C ALA A 71 -6.27 1.31 -14.66
N GLY A 72 -5.89 2.47 -15.20
CA GLY A 72 -6.66 3.17 -16.22
C GLY A 72 -5.75 4.03 -17.10
N GLY A 73 -6.16 4.29 -18.33
CA GLY A 73 -5.40 5.12 -19.26
C GLY A 73 -5.62 6.62 -19.07
N ARG A 74 -5.02 7.39 -19.96
CA ARG A 74 -5.44 8.78 -20.23
C ARG A 74 -6.55 8.72 -21.28
N LEU A 75 -7.73 9.22 -20.93
CA LEU A 75 -8.90 9.21 -21.81
C LEU A 75 -9.17 10.63 -22.32
N SER A 76 -9.59 10.73 -23.58
CA SER A 76 -10.16 11.94 -24.17
C SER A 76 -11.67 11.82 -24.20
N PHE A 77 -12.37 12.88 -23.80
CA PHE A 77 -13.83 12.90 -23.72
C PHE A 77 -14.39 13.93 -24.72
N ALA A 78 -15.55 13.61 -25.30
CA ALA A 78 -16.26 14.53 -26.19
C ALA A 78 -16.89 15.70 -25.43
N SER A 79 -17.35 15.45 -24.20
CA SER A 79 -17.95 16.46 -23.33
C SER A 79 -17.37 16.45 -21.92
N ALA A 80 -17.55 17.55 -21.19
CA ALA A 80 -17.22 17.63 -19.77
C ALA A 80 -18.09 16.69 -18.91
N GLU A 81 -19.32 16.42 -19.33
CA GLU A 81 -20.24 15.54 -18.61
C GLU A 81 -19.80 14.07 -18.70
N ASP A 82 -19.27 13.66 -19.86
CA ASP A 82 -18.67 12.33 -20.02
C ASP A 82 -17.47 12.14 -19.08
N ALA A 83 -16.59 13.15 -19.02
CA ALA A 83 -15.44 13.14 -18.13
C ALA A 83 -15.87 13.01 -16.66
N LYS A 84 -16.93 13.73 -16.27
CA LYS A 84 -17.49 13.68 -14.92
C LYS A 84 -18.12 12.33 -14.61
N THR A 85 -18.82 11.75 -15.58
CA THR A 85 -19.43 10.42 -15.46
C THR A 85 -18.35 9.34 -15.27
N VAL A 86 -17.25 9.39 -16.01
CA VAL A 86 -16.12 8.47 -15.80
C VAL A 86 -15.52 8.65 -14.40
N ALA A 87 -15.30 9.89 -13.96
CA ALA A 87 -14.77 10.15 -12.63
C ALA A 87 -15.67 9.57 -11.53
N ASN A 88 -16.99 9.76 -11.63
CA ASN A 88 -17.96 9.17 -10.71
C ASN A 88 -17.90 7.64 -10.75
N ASN A 89 -17.86 7.03 -11.94
CA ASN A 89 -17.78 5.58 -12.09
C ASN A 89 -16.49 5.00 -11.48
N VAL A 90 -15.36 5.70 -11.57
CA VAL A 90 -14.12 5.31 -10.87
C VAL A 90 -14.34 5.28 -9.37
N TRP A 91 -14.90 6.35 -8.80
CA TRP A 91 -15.09 6.47 -7.36
C TRP A 91 -16.11 5.48 -6.82
N GLU A 92 -17.25 5.32 -7.49
CA GLU A 92 -18.27 4.34 -7.11
C GLU A 92 -17.74 2.90 -7.17
N THR A 93 -16.92 2.58 -8.18
CA THR A 93 -16.31 1.25 -8.29
C THR A 93 -15.35 1.00 -7.12
N LEU A 94 -14.51 1.98 -6.80
CA LEU A 94 -13.56 1.86 -5.69
C LEU A 94 -14.25 1.84 -4.32
N ASP A 95 -15.31 2.63 -4.12
CA ASP A 95 -16.12 2.62 -2.90
C ASP A 95 -16.72 1.21 -2.69
N LYS A 96 -17.30 0.59 -3.75
CA LYS A 96 -17.80 -0.80 -3.69
C LYS A 96 -16.71 -1.83 -3.38
N VAL A 97 -15.52 -1.67 -3.94
CA VAL A 97 -14.40 -2.60 -3.64
C VAL A 97 -13.98 -2.45 -2.17
N ARG A 98 -13.90 -1.22 -1.66
CA ARG A 98 -13.57 -0.94 -0.26
C ARG A 98 -14.59 -1.52 0.72
N GLU A 99 -15.87 -1.52 0.38
CA GLU A 99 -16.90 -2.18 1.19
C GLU A 99 -16.63 -3.69 1.37
N HIS A 100 -16.03 -4.34 0.37
CA HIS A 100 -15.69 -5.76 0.40
C HIS A 100 -14.28 -6.05 0.93
N VAL A 101 -13.40 -5.05 0.95
CA VAL A 101 -12.00 -5.15 1.38
C VAL A 101 -11.67 -3.91 2.20
N ALA A 102 -12.06 -3.93 3.48
CA ALA A 102 -11.98 -2.77 4.36
C ALA A 102 -10.54 -2.33 4.65
N ASP A 103 -9.60 -3.28 4.69
CA ASP A 103 -8.16 -3.09 4.92
C ASP A 103 -7.37 -2.85 3.63
N MET A 104 -8.01 -2.41 2.55
CA MET A 104 -7.34 -2.32 1.25
C MET A 104 -6.20 -1.29 1.22
N VAL A 105 -5.15 -1.62 0.47
CA VAL A 105 -4.11 -0.70 0.02
C VAL A 105 -4.26 -0.53 -1.50
N LEU A 106 -4.47 0.71 -1.96
CA LEU A 106 -4.63 1.00 -3.37
C LEU A 106 -3.26 1.03 -4.08
N VAL A 107 -3.02 0.09 -4.99
CA VAL A 107 -1.81 0.04 -5.81
C VAL A 107 -2.14 0.57 -7.19
N HIS A 108 -1.35 1.50 -7.73
CA HIS A 108 -1.58 2.06 -9.06
C HIS A 108 -0.28 2.50 -9.74
N GLY A 109 -0.34 2.88 -11.02
CA GLY A 109 0.82 3.19 -11.85
C GLY A 109 1.35 4.62 -11.74
N GLY A 110 0.81 5.44 -10.84
CA GLY A 110 1.32 6.77 -10.51
C GLY A 110 1.15 7.85 -11.60
N ASP A 111 0.32 7.64 -12.63
CA ASP A 111 0.13 8.65 -13.68
C ASP A 111 -0.68 9.85 -13.19
N THR A 112 -0.02 11.00 -13.05
CA THR A 112 -0.63 12.25 -12.55
C THR A 112 -1.58 12.93 -13.55
N LYS A 113 -1.70 12.41 -14.78
CA LYS A 113 -2.55 13.01 -15.83
C LYS A 113 -3.75 12.15 -16.23
N GLY A 114 -3.80 10.89 -15.81
CA GLY A 114 -4.81 9.93 -16.22
C GLY A 114 -5.79 9.56 -15.12
N LEU A 115 -6.47 8.43 -15.30
CA LEU A 115 -7.38 7.87 -14.31
C LEU A 115 -6.69 7.52 -12.98
N ASP A 116 -5.40 7.19 -13.00
CA ASP A 116 -4.58 7.00 -11.80
C ASP A 116 -4.65 8.20 -10.84
N ARG A 117 -4.67 9.44 -11.35
CA ARG A 117 -4.83 10.63 -10.52
C ARG A 117 -6.20 10.67 -9.84
N LEU A 118 -7.26 10.25 -10.53
CA LEU A 118 -8.60 10.21 -9.94
C LEU A 118 -8.69 9.15 -8.84
N ALA A 119 -8.06 8.00 -9.04
CA ALA A 119 -7.97 6.94 -8.04
C ALA A 119 -7.12 7.37 -6.82
N ALA A 120 -5.99 8.04 -7.05
CA ALA A 120 -5.16 8.61 -5.97
C ALA A 120 -5.93 9.67 -5.16
N THR A 121 -6.70 10.52 -5.84
CA THR A 121 -7.56 11.54 -5.19
C THR A 121 -8.68 10.88 -4.36
N TRP A 122 -9.27 9.81 -4.88
CA TRP A 122 -10.24 9.01 -4.14
C TRP A 122 -9.62 8.42 -2.87
N ALA A 123 -8.45 7.81 -2.99
CA ALA A 123 -7.75 7.17 -1.87
C ALA A 123 -7.45 8.19 -0.76
N GLU A 124 -6.94 9.36 -1.12
CA GLU A 124 -6.69 10.47 -0.19
C GLU A 124 -7.96 10.87 0.56
N ARG A 125 -9.08 11.06 -0.16
CA ARG A 125 -10.36 11.45 0.46
C ARG A 125 -10.96 10.39 1.36
N ARG A 126 -10.70 9.10 1.10
CA ARG A 126 -11.18 7.98 1.91
C ARG A 126 -10.16 7.53 2.96
N LYS A 127 -9.00 8.19 3.05
CA LYS A 127 -7.87 7.82 3.92
C LYS A 127 -7.42 6.38 3.69
N VAL A 128 -7.44 5.95 2.43
CA VAL A 128 -6.96 4.63 2.01
C VAL A 128 -5.46 4.76 1.69
N PRO A 129 -4.58 3.94 2.30
CA PRO A 129 -3.17 3.94 1.95
C PRO A 129 -2.98 3.61 0.46
N GLN A 130 -2.02 4.26 -0.19
CA GLN A 130 -1.75 4.08 -1.61
C GLN A 130 -0.27 3.84 -1.90
N VAL A 131 0.01 2.99 -2.89
CA VAL A 131 1.36 2.69 -3.37
C VAL A 131 1.41 2.96 -4.88
N ALA A 132 2.19 3.97 -5.26
CA ALA A 132 2.37 4.36 -6.65
C ALA A 132 3.63 3.72 -7.25
N PHE A 133 3.44 2.90 -8.27
CA PHE A 133 4.53 2.29 -9.04
C PHE A 133 4.87 3.16 -10.26
N GLY A 134 5.93 3.96 -10.14
CA GLY A 134 6.43 4.77 -11.25
C GLY A 134 7.09 3.94 -12.36
N LEU A 135 7.30 4.57 -13.51
CA LEU A 135 8.05 3.96 -14.62
C LEU A 135 9.56 4.10 -14.39
N ASP A 136 10.31 3.00 -14.50
CA ASP A 136 11.76 3.05 -14.59
C ASP A 136 12.19 3.49 -16.00
N ARG A 137 12.64 4.73 -16.12
CA ARG A 137 13.06 5.35 -17.39
C ARG A 137 14.22 4.62 -18.05
N ARG A 138 15.04 3.89 -17.30
CA ARG A 138 16.21 3.16 -17.83
C ARG A 138 15.78 1.98 -18.72
N LEU A 139 14.57 1.48 -18.54
CA LEU A 139 14.02 0.33 -19.27
C LEU A 139 13.33 0.72 -20.60
N GLY A 140 13.24 2.01 -20.91
CA GLY A 140 12.66 2.52 -22.14
C GLY A 140 11.23 1.98 -22.39
N ALA A 141 11.00 1.44 -23.58
CA ALA A 141 9.69 0.91 -23.98
C ALA A 141 9.16 -0.24 -23.10
N ARG A 142 10.03 -0.94 -22.36
CA ARG A 142 9.65 -2.05 -21.48
C ARG A 142 9.22 -1.62 -20.08
N ALA A 143 9.41 -0.34 -19.73
CA ALA A 143 9.16 0.17 -18.37
C ALA A 143 7.73 -0.10 -17.88
N GLY A 144 6.72 0.09 -18.74
CA GLY A 144 5.32 -0.15 -18.38
C GLY A 144 5.02 -1.62 -18.09
N PHE A 145 5.59 -2.54 -18.87
CA PHE A 145 5.42 -3.99 -18.66
C PHE A 145 6.09 -4.45 -17.38
N ARG A 146 7.33 -4.00 -17.11
CA ARG A 146 8.05 -4.32 -15.87
C ARG A 146 7.35 -3.78 -14.63
N ARG A 147 6.82 -2.56 -14.69
CA ARG A 147 5.96 -2.00 -13.64
C ARG A 147 4.75 -2.89 -13.38
N ASN A 148 4.07 -3.34 -14.44
CA ASN A 148 2.89 -4.20 -14.32
C ASN A 148 3.23 -5.56 -13.68
N GLU A 149 4.35 -6.17 -14.06
CA GLU A 149 4.86 -7.40 -13.42
C GLU A 149 5.11 -7.17 -11.92
N GLN A 150 5.73 -6.05 -11.54
CA GLN A 150 5.98 -5.70 -10.14
C GLN A 150 4.68 -5.53 -9.35
N MET A 151 3.69 -4.80 -9.89
CA MET A 151 2.40 -4.64 -9.22
C MET A 151 1.67 -5.97 -9.04
N LEU A 152 1.70 -6.85 -10.05
CA LEU A 152 1.11 -8.19 -9.94
C LEU A 152 1.87 -9.11 -8.96
N SER A 153 3.19 -8.93 -8.82
CA SER A 153 3.99 -9.70 -7.86
C SER A 153 3.61 -9.49 -6.39
N LEU A 154 2.82 -8.45 -6.10
CA LEU A 154 2.23 -8.22 -4.78
C LEU A 154 1.07 -9.18 -4.46
N SER A 155 0.70 -10.08 -5.39
CA SER A 155 -0.46 -10.97 -5.28
C SER A 155 -1.74 -10.22 -4.91
N PRO A 156 -2.15 -9.21 -5.72
CA PRO A 156 -3.32 -8.40 -5.40
C PRO A 156 -4.59 -9.23 -5.36
N ARG A 157 -5.50 -8.89 -4.45
CA ARG A 157 -6.79 -9.58 -4.32
C ARG A 157 -7.66 -9.37 -5.56
N CYS A 158 -7.62 -8.18 -6.14
CA CYS A 158 -8.27 -7.90 -7.41
C CYS A 158 -7.58 -6.77 -8.19
N LEU A 159 -7.91 -6.70 -9.48
CA LEU A 159 -7.58 -5.62 -10.40
C LEU A 159 -8.86 -4.90 -10.81
N VAL A 160 -8.94 -3.59 -10.54
CA VAL A 160 -9.94 -2.68 -11.08
C VAL A 160 -9.37 -2.06 -12.36
N ALA A 161 -9.93 -2.46 -13.50
CA ALA A 161 -9.42 -2.07 -14.81
C ALA A 161 -10.40 -1.13 -15.53
N PHE A 162 -9.94 0.08 -15.84
CA PHE A 162 -10.62 1.03 -16.72
C PHE A 162 -9.95 1.10 -18.08
N ALA A 163 -10.63 1.68 -19.07
CA ALA A 163 -10.14 1.77 -20.43
C ALA A 163 -8.74 2.40 -20.49
N GLY A 164 -7.89 1.90 -21.38
CA GLY A 164 -6.52 2.36 -21.54
C GLY A 164 -5.85 1.83 -22.81
N ASN A 165 -4.52 1.78 -22.81
CA ASN A 165 -3.73 1.36 -23.97
C ASN A 165 -3.43 -0.16 -23.96
N GLY A 166 -2.70 -0.64 -24.98
CA GLY A 166 -2.33 -2.05 -25.09
C GLY A 166 -1.47 -2.58 -23.92
N VAL A 167 -0.75 -1.71 -23.21
CA VAL A 167 0.01 -2.12 -22.01
C VAL A 167 -0.94 -2.47 -20.85
N LEU A 168 -2.05 -1.72 -20.72
CA LEU A 168 -3.12 -2.04 -19.76
C LEU A 168 -3.86 -3.31 -20.17
N GLU A 169 -4.17 -3.49 -21.45
CA GLU A 169 -4.80 -4.72 -21.95
C GLU A 169 -3.96 -5.96 -21.61
N ARG A 170 -2.64 -5.88 -21.79
CA ARG A 170 -1.72 -6.95 -21.41
C ARG A 170 -1.71 -7.21 -19.90
N LEU A 171 -1.80 -6.16 -19.08
CA LEU A 171 -1.93 -6.31 -17.62
C LEU A 171 -3.20 -7.08 -17.23
N VAL A 172 -4.34 -6.78 -17.86
CA VAL A 172 -5.60 -7.49 -17.59
C VAL A 172 -5.51 -8.96 -17.96
N ILE A 173 -4.87 -9.28 -19.09
CA ILE A 173 -4.62 -10.67 -19.51
C ILE A 173 -3.75 -11.38 -18.46
N ALA A 174 -2.62 -10.79 -18.10
CA ALA A 174 -1.70 -11.37 -17.11
C ALA A 174 -2.35 -11.57 -15.73
N ALA A 175 -3.20 -10.62 -15.29
CA ALA A 175 -3.95 -10.75 -14.04
C ALA A 175 -4.89 -11.96 -14.07
N LYS A 176 -5.63 -12.16 -15.18
CA LYS A 176 -6.51 -13.32 -15.35
C LYS A 176 -5.73 -14.63 -15.40
N GLU A 177 -4.59 -14.66 -16.10
CA GLU A 177 -3.70 -15.82 -16.15
C GLU A 177 -3.18 -16.22 -14.75
N GLN A 178 -2.95 -15.24 -13.87
CA GLN A 178 -2.57 -15.45 -12.46
C GLN A 178 -3.75 -15.73 -11.52
N GLY A 179 -4.99 -15.81 -12.04
CA GLY A 179 -6.19 -16.03 -11.23
C GLY A 179 -6.62 -14.82 -10.39
N VAL A 180 -6.07 -13.63 -10.65
CA VAL A 180 -6.49 -12.39 -9.98
C VAL A 180 -7.88 -12.00 -10.48
N HIS A 181 -8.80 -11.73 -9.55
CA HIS A 181 -10.15 -11.28 -9.90
C HIS A 181 -10.10 -9.91 -10.60
N VAL A 182 -10.76 -9.77 -11.75
CA VAL A 182 -10.78 -8.50 -12.52
C VAL A 182 -12.16 -7.86 -12.48
N VAL A 183 -12.24 -6.68 -11.86
CA VAL A 183 -13.39 -5.77 -11.95
C VAL A 183 -13.25 -4.98 -13.26
N ASP A 184 -13.84 -5.51 -14.33
CA ASP A 184 -13.70 -4.96 -15.68
C ASP A 184 -14.66 -3.78 -15.91
N ARG A 185 -14.10 -2.58 -16.03
CA ARG A 185 -14.78 -1.30 -16.29
C ARG A 185 -14.24 -0.62 -17.57
N ARG A 186 -13.74 -1.42 -18.51
CA ARG A 186 -13.16 -0.92 -19.77
C ARG A 186 -14.20 -0.57 -20.85
N GLY A 187 -15.48 -0.72 -20.55
CA GLY A 187 -16.57 -0.34 -21.44
C GLY A 187 -16.73 1.19 -21.54
N PRO A 188 -17.65 1.66 -22.40
CA PRO A 188 -17.94 3.08 -22.59
C PRO A 188 -18.20 3.78 -21.25
N LEU A 189 -17.60 4.96 -21.07
CA LEU A 189 -17.69 5.78 -19.87
C LEU A 189 -17.37 5.03 -18.55
N GLY A 190 -16.55 3.99 -18.60
CA GLY A 190 -16.20 3.23 -17.40
C GLY A 190 -17.26 2.22 -16.98
N SER A 191 -18.10 1.75 -17.92
CA SER A 191 -19.08 0.68 -17.72
C SER A 191 -18.45 -0.71 -17.87
N ASN A 192 -19.17 -1.76 -17.46
CA ASN A 192 -18.71 -3.13 -17.66
C ASN A 192 -18.94 -3.55 -19.12
N PRO A 193 -17.90 -3.99 -19.85
CA PRO A 193 -17.97 -4.31 -21.28
C PRO A 193 -19.09 -5.30 -21.66
N LYS A 194 -19.36 -6.29 -20.80
CA LYS A 194 -20.40 -7.31 -21.08
C LYS A 194 -21.81 -6.73 -21.02
N PHE A 195 -22.06 -5.83 -20.07
CA PHE A 195 -23.35 -5.16 -19.94
C PHE A 195 -23.56 -4.14 -21.05
N SER A 196 -22.52 -3.37 -21.42
CA SER A 196 -22.60 -2.42 -22.52
C SER A 196 -22.85 -3.11 -23.87
N ALA A 197 -22.21 -4.25 -24.13
CA ALA A 197 -22.45 -5.02 -25.35
C ALA A 197 -23.90 -5.52 -25.45
N ARG A 198 -24.48 -5.98 -24.34
CA ARG A 198 -25.88 -6.41 -24.28
C ARG A 198 -26.86 -5.26 -24.49
N ALA A 199 -26.54 -4.06 -24.01
CA ALA A 199 -27.38 -2.87 -24.19
C ALA A 199 -27.32 -2.31 -25.63
N ALA A 200 -26.25 -2.60 -26.38
CA ALA A 200 -26.05 -2.11 -27.75
C ALA A 200 -26.53 -3.08 -28.84
N ALA A 201 -26.90 -4.31 -28.49
CA ALA A 201 -27.44 -5.27 -29.44
C ALA A 201 -28.89 -4.88 -29.83
N PRO A 202 -29.25 -4.84 -31.13
CA PRO A 202 -30.63 -4.60 -31.54
C PRO A 202 -31.54 -5.74 -31.03
N ALA A 203 -32.74 -5.36 -30.58
CA ALA A 203 -33.76 -6.27 -30.06
C ALA A 203 -34.31 -7.23 -31.11
#